data_AF-A0A7S2APL1-F1
#
_entry.id   AF-A0A7S2APL1-F1
#
_cell.length_a   1.000
_cell.length_b   1.000
_cell.length_c   1.000
_cell.angle_alpha   90.00
_cell.angle_beta   90.00
_cell.angle_gamma   90.00
#
_symmetry.space_group_name_H-M   'P 1'
#
loop_
_entity.id
_entity.type
_entity.pdbx_description
1 polymer ?
#
loop_
_entity_poly.entity_id
_entity_poly.type
_entity_poly.pdbx_seq_one_letter_code
_entity_poly.pdbx_strand_id
1 'polypeptide(L)'
;AKSTPPRLSQHLSEFAQEGLRTLVIARKKLEKQQVNDWLERQRKAERQLGNRDEALAAVAEEIEIDMEVVGATAIEDKLQDKVPQTIERIRQAGIKFWVLTGDKLETARNIGFSSRVLTEEMFIETLDRTANSSQVRDDLLKKASGLKKAAEEVDPA
;
A
#
# COMPACT_ATOMS: atom_id res chain seq x y z
N ALA A 1 -15.47 18.70 6.90
CA ALA A 1 -14.07 18.23 6.72
C ALA A 1 -13.18 19.36 6.17
N LYS A 2 -12.29 19.93 6.99
CA LYS A 2 -11.24 20.82 6.45
C LYS A 2 -10.35 19.99 5.53
N SER A 3 -10.17 20.43 4.29
CA SER A 3 -9.37 19.71 3.29
C SER A 3 -7.96 19.46 3.80
N THR A 4 -7.42 18.26 3.58
CA THR A 4 -6.02 17.93 3.84
C THR A 4 -5.11 19.02 3.25
N PRO A 5 -4.19 19.61 4.03
CA PRO A 5 -3.30 20.66 3.54
C PRO A 5 -2.53 20.17 2.29
N PRO A 6 -2.40 20.97 1.22
CA PRO A 6 -1.74 20.53 -0.01
C PRO A 6 -0.34 19.96 0.18
N ARG A 7 0.45 20.54 1.10
CA ARG A 7 1.78 20.04 1.48
C ARG A 7 1.75 18.64 2.09
N LEU A 8 0.73 18.33 2.90
CA LEU A 8 0.60 17.01 3.51
C LEU A 8 0.28 15.96 2.44
N SER A 9 -0.62 16.28 1.50
CA SER A 9 -0.94 15.38 0.39
C SER A 9 0.29 15.07 -0.48
N GLN A 10 1.16 16.06 -0.69
CA GLN A 10 2.43 15.86 -1.38
C GLN A 10 3.34 14.90 -0.61
N HIS A 11 3.63 15.17 0.68
CA HIS A 11 4.49 14.28 1.48
C HIS A 11 3.93 12.84 1.58
N LEU A 12 2.61 12.68 1.71
CA LEU A 12 1.98 11.35 1.72
C LEU A 12 2.21 10.60 0.40
N SER A 13 2.21 11.32 -0.73
CA SER A 13 2.49 10.74 -2.04
C SER A 13 3.96 10.35 -2.18
N GLU A 14 4.88 11.18 -1.70
CA GLU A 14 6.32 10.91 -1.67
C GLU A 14 6.62 9.68 -0.79
N PHE A 15 6.09 9.61 0.44
CA PHE A 15 6.26 8.46 1.31
C PHE A 15 5.69 7.16 0.73
N ALA A 16 4.55 7.23 0.04
CA ALA A 16 3.98 6.08 -0.66
C ALA A 16 4.87 5.62 -1.82
N GLN A 17 5.48 6.56 -2.56
CA GLN A 17 6.45 6.25 -3.62
C GLN A 17 7.71 5.59 -3.06
N GLU A 18 8.11 5.93 -1.83
CA GLU A 18 9.21 5.27 -1.10
C GLU A 18 8.80 3.93 -0.46
N GLY A 19 7.51 3.57 -0.48
CA GLY A 19 7.00 2.32 0.09
C GLY A 19 6.80 2.34 1.60
N LEU A 20 6.81 3.53 2.20
CA LEU A 20 6.54 3.72 3.60
C LEU A 20 5.03 3.64 3.86
N ARG A 21 4.63 2.97 4.94
CA ARG A 21 3.24 2.99 5.41
C ARG A 21 2.94 4.32 6.08
N THR A 22 1.95 5.03 5.58
CA THR A 22 1.57 6.34 6.11
C THR A 22 0.35 6.25 7.05
N LEU A 23 0.36 7.04 8.12
CA LEU A 23 -0.80 7.25 9.00
C LEU A 23 -1.01 8.75 9.18
N VAL A 24 -2.23 9.25 8.95
CA VAL A 24 -2.59 10.65 9.19
C VAL A 24 -3.19 10.77 10.59
N ILE A 25 -2.71 11.74 11.36
CA ILE A 25 -3.16 12.01 12.73
C ILE A 25 -3.95 13.31 12.71
N ALA A 26 -5.17 13.26 13.24
CA ALA A 26 -6.03 14.42 13.44
C ALA A 26 -6.49 14.49 14.89
N ARG A 27 -6.89 15.69 15.32
CA ARG A 27 -7.40 15.95 16.68
C ARG A 27 -8.67 16.78 16.61
N LYS A 28 -9.50 16.66 17.64
CA LYS A 28 -10.66 17.52 17.87
C LYS A 28 -10.66 17.95 19.32
N LYS A 29 -10.78 19.26 19.57
CA LYS A 29 -10.96 19.78 20.91
C LYS A 29 -12.45 19.71 21.24
N LEU A 30 -12.79 19.07 22.35
CA LEU A 30 -14.16 18.92 22.83
C LEU A 30 -14.29 19.54 24.22
N GLU A 31 -15.44 20.14 24.46
CA GLU A 31 -15.82 20.59 25.79
C GLU A 31 -16.28 19.41 26.65
N LYS A 32 -16.16 19.55 27.97
CA LYS A 32 -16.52 18.49 28.92
C LYS A 32 -17.97 18.02 28.74
N GLN A 33 -18.89 18.94 28.45
CA GLN A 33 -20.29 18.59 28.21
C GLN A 33 -20.46 17.71 26.97
N GLN A 34 -19.82 18.08 25.85
CA GLN A 34 -19.87 17.31 24.60
C GLN A 34 -19.35 15.88 24.80
N VAL A 35 -18.27 15.73 25.58
CA VAL A 35 -17.72 14.40 25.92
C VAL A 35 -18.71 13.60 26.76
N ASN A 36 -19.33 14.20 27.77
CA ASN A 36 -20.31 13.52 28.61
C ASN A 36 -21.53 13.06 27.80
N ASP A 37 -22.09 13.93 26.96
CA ASP A 37 -23.25 13.61 26.11
C ASP A 37 -22.93 12.46 25.13
N TRP A 38 -21.73 12.49 24.54
CA TRP A 38 -21.27 11.41 23.67
C TRP A 38 -21.05 10.09 24.44
N LEU A 39 -20.45 10.13 25.63
CA LEU A 39 -20.24 8.93 26.46
C LEU A 39 -21.55 8.27 26.88
N GLU A 40 -22.62 9.04 27.11
CA GLU A 40 -23.94 8.47 27.40
C GLU A 40 -24.49 7.69 26.21
N ARG A 41 -24.37 8.23 24.99
CA ARG A 41 -24.75 7.55 23.75
C ARG A 41 -23.89 6.31 23.50
N GLN A 42 -22.57 6.41 23.69
CA GLN A 42 -21.64 5.28 23.58
C GLN A 42 -22.04 4.14 24.51
N ARG A 43 -22.27 4.43 25.79
CA ARG A 43 -22.71 3.44 26.79
C ARG A 43 -24.06 2.82 26.45
N LYS A 44 -24.96 3.58 25.82
CA LYS A 44 -26.25 3.07 25.36
C LYS A 44 -26.06 2.08 24.20
N ALA A 45 -25.20 2.41 23.24
CA ALA A 45 -24.84 1.52 22.13
C ALA A 45 -24.17 0.23 22.64
N GLU A 46 -23.23 0.32 23.58
CA GLU A 46 -22.55 -0.84 24.18
C GLU A 46 -23.51 -1.85 24.84
N ARG A 47 -24.62 -1.37 25.41
CA ARG A 47 -25.64 -2.19 26.08
C ARG A 47 -26.73 -2.71 25.15
N GLN A 48 -26.66 -2.42 23.85
CA GLN A 48 -27.69 -2.82 22.90
C GLN A 48 -27.62 -4.35 22.66
N LEU A 49 -28.77 -5.03 22.76
CA LEU A 49 -28.85 -6.49 22.63
C LEU A 49 -28.75 -6.97 21.16
N GLY A 50 -29.02 -6.09 20.20
CA GLY A 50 -28.94 -6.38 18.77
C GLY A 50 -28.45 -5.15 17.99
N ASN A 51 -27.81 -5.38 16.84
CA ASN A 51 -27.18 -4.34 16.00
C ASN A 51 -26.17 -3.47 16.78
N ARG A 52 -25.49 -4.06 17.76
CA ARG A 52 -24.54 -3.34 18.62
C ARG A 52 -23.39 -2.74 17.81
N ASP A 53 -22.83 -3.50 16.88
CA ASP A 53 -21.65 -3.06 16.12
C ASP A 53 -22.01 -1.87 15.20
N GLU A 54 -23.20 -1.88 14.60
CA GLU A 54 -23.74 -0.74 13.82
C GLU A 54 -23.97 0.49 14.70
N ALA A 55 -24.54 0.31 15.89
CA ALA A 55 -24.77 1.39 16.84
C ALA A 55 -23.46 2.01 17.36
N LEU A 56 -22.45 1.18 17.63
CA LEU A 56 -21.11 1.64 18.03
C LEU A 56 -20.42 2.39 16.89
N ALA A 57 -20.52 1.90 15.66
CA ALA A 57 -19.98 2.58 14.49
C ALA A 57 -20.63 3.96 14.29
N ALA A 58 -21.95 4.04 14.38
CA ALA A 58 -22.68 5.31 14.24
C ALA A 58 -22.24 6.35 15.30
N VAL A 59 -22.10 5.93 16.57
CA VAL A 59 -21.66 6.83 17.64
C VAL A 59 -20.19 7.23 17.47
N ALA A 60 -19.33 6.36 16.95
CA ALA A 60 -17.95 6.71 16.62
C ALA A 60 -17.88 7.74 15.49
N GLU A 61 -18.66 7.57 14.43
CA GLU A 61 -18.73 8.52 13.31
C GLU A 61 -19.14 9.93 13.76
N GLU A 62 -20.06 10.06 14.74
CA GLU A 62 -20.50 11.35 15.28
C GLU A 62 -19.34 12.21 15.82
N ILE A 63 -18.33 11.59 16.44
CA ILE A 63 -17.20 12.30 17.05
C ILE A 63 -16.06 12.53 16.05
N GLU A 64 -15.93 11.66 15.04
CA GLU A 64 -14.88 11.64 14.02
C GLU A 64 -15.06 12.66 12.87
N ILE A 65 -16.08 13.52 12.93
CA ILE A 65 -16.26 14.63 11.99
C ILE A 65 -15.54 15.92 12.42
N ASP A 66 -15.17 16.76 11.45
CA ASP A 66 -14.59 18.09 11.63
C ASP A 66 -13.37 18.17 12.55
N MET A 67 -12.44 17.24 12.33
CA MET A 67 -11.14 17.21 13.00
C MET A 67 -10.13 18.16 12.33
N GLU A 68 -9.15 18.59 13.11
CA GLU A 68 -7.96 19.32 12.66
C GLU A 68 -6.82 18.32 12.42
N VAL A 69 -6.30 18.27 11.19
CA VAL A 69 -5.13 17.43 10.90
C VAL A 69 -3.89 18.01 11.60
N VAL A 70 -3.21 17.16 12.36
CA VAL A 70 -1.98 17.51 13.11
C VAL A 70 -0.75 17.18 12.27
N GLY A 71 -0.77 16.06 11.54
CA GLY A 71 0.35 15.62 10.69
C GLY A 71 0.18 14.19 10.21
N ALA A 72 1.28 13.59 9.76
CA ALA A 72 1.35 12.19 9.40
C ALA A 72 2.68 11.56 9.82
N THR A 73 2.66 10.24 10.01
CA THR A 73 3.86 9.42 10.18
C THR A 73 4.11 8.60 8.92
N ALA A 74 5.36 8.27 8.65
CA ALA A 74 5.77 7.33 7.61
C ALA A 74 6.61 6.22 8.26
N ILE A 75 6.18 4.98 8.13
CA ILE A 75 6.76 3.83 8.79
C ILE A 75 7.37 2.92 7.73
N GLU A 76 8.66 2.68 7.85
CA GLU A 76 9.37 1.71 7.02
C GLU A 76 9.05 0.29 7.52
N ASP A 77 8.56 -0.56 6.62
CA ASP A 77 8.43 -1.99 6.90
C ASP A 77 9.77 -2.65 6.57
N LYS A 78 10.57 -2.87 7.61
CA LYS A 78 11.90 -3.45 7.42
C LYS A 78 11.79 -4.89 6.95
N LEU A 79 12.54 -5.19 5.90
CA LEU A 79 12.76 -6.58 5.50
C LEU A 79 13.45 -7.34 6.64
N GLN A 80 13.14 -8.63 6.73
CA GLN A 80 13.85 -9.50 7.65
C GLN A 80 15.35 -9.55 7.31
N ASP A 81 16.16 -9.82 8.32
CA ASP A 81 17.60 -9.95 8.16
C ASP A 81 17.94 -10.94 7.03
N LYS A 82 18.87 -10.53 6.17
CA LYS A 82 19.42 -11.33 5.07
C LYS A 82 18.45 -11.63 3.92
N VAL A 83 17.24 -11.06 3.88
CA VAL A 83 16.30 -11.25 2.76
C VAL A 83 16.94 -10.88 1.41
N PRO A 84 17.54 -9.68 1.23
CA PRO A 84 18.16 -9.32 -0.05
C PRO A 84 19.29 -10.26 -0.48
N GLN A 85 20.14 -10.68 0.47
CA GLN A 85 21.29 -11.56 0.20
C GLN A 85 20.82 -12.98 -0.15
N THR A 86 19.73 -13.44 0.46
CA THR A 86 19.17 -14.77 0.21
C THR A 86 18.53 -14.83 -1.17
N ILE A 87 17.73 -13.81 -1.52
CA ILE A 87 17.08 -13.72 -2.84
C ILE A 87 18.13 -13.64 -3.95
N GLU A 88 19.19 -12.87 -3.77
CA GLU A 88 20.29 -12.80 -4.74
C GLU A 88 20.96 -14.18 -4.95
N ARG A 89 21.22 -14.93 -3.86
CA ARG A 89 21.81 -16.28 -3.96
C ARG A 89 20.88 -17.27 -4.66
N ILE A 90 19.57 -17.21 -4.38
CA ILE A 90 18.57 -18.02 -5.07
C ILE A 90 18.61 -17.73 -6.58
N ARG A 91 18.70 -16.45 -6.97
CA ARG A 91 18.82 -16.02 -8.37
C ARG A 91 20.11 -16.52 -9.03
N GLN A 92 21.26 -16.38 -8.35
CA GLN A 92 22.56 -16.88 -8.83
C GLN A 92 22.60 -18.40 -8.98
N ALA A 93 21.84 -19.13 -8.17
CA ALA A 93 21.65 -20.57 -8.29
C ALA A 93 20.73 -20.98 -9.47
N GLY A 94 20.21 -20.02 -10.24
CA GLY A 94 19.33 -20.26 -11.38
C GLY A 94 17.87 -20.57 -11.01
N ILE A 95 17.51 -20.42 -9.73
CA ILE A 95 16.15 -20.69 -9.25
C ILE A 95 15.26 -19.47 -9.56
N LYS A 96 14.09 -19.73 -10.14
CA LYS A 96 13.09 -18.68 -10.43
C LYS A 96 12.31 -18.37 -9.15
N PHE A 97 12.22 -17.08 -8.83
CA PHE A 97 11.56 -16.60 -7.61
C PHE A 97 10.36 -15.72 -7.99
N TRP A 98 9.22 -15.97 -7.37
CA TRP A 98 7.95 -15.29 -7.65
C TRP A 98 7.38 -14.75 -6.35
N VAL A 99 7.00 -13.46 -6.35
CA VAL A 99 6.30 -12.84 -5.22
C VAL A 99 4.83 -12.72 -5.59
N LEU A 100 3.96 -13.33 -4.80
CA LEU A 100 2.51 -13.22 -4.90
C LEU A 100 2.04 -12.40 -3.70
N THR A 101 1.47 -11.22 -3.95
CA THR A 101 0.99 -10.32 -2.90
C THR A 101 -0.39 -9.77 -3.24
N GLY A 102 -1.19 -9.50 -2.21
CA GLY A 102 -2.46 -8.78 -2.29
C GLY A 102 -2.33 -7.28 -2.05
N ASP A 103 -1.11 -6.77 -1.91
CA ASP A 103 -0.83 -5.34 -1.74
C ASP A 103 -1.01 -4.58 -3.06
N LYS A 104 -1.07 -3.25 -2.98
CA LYS A 104 -1.10 -2.37 -4.15
C LYS A 104 0.18 -2.52 -4.98
N LEU A 105 0.07 -2.22 -6.27
CA LEU A 105 1.18 -2.34 -7.22
C LEU A 105 2.40 -1.52 -6.80
N GLU A 106 2.20 -0.30 -6.30
CA GLU A 106 3.27 0.59 -5.86
C GLU A 106 4.02 0.01 -4.67
N THR A 107 3.30 -0.50 -3.66
CA THR A 107 3.92 -1.12 -2.49
C THR A 107 4.67 -2.40 -2.88
N ALA A 108 4.07 -3.24 -3.74
CA ALA A 108 4.70 -4.45 -4.25
C ALA A 108 5.99 -4.14 -5.01
N ARG A 109 6.00 -3.07 -5.81
CA ARG A 109 7.19 -2.60 -6.54
C ARG A 109 8.29 -2.15 -5.59
N ASN A 110 7.95 -1.39 -4.55
CA ASN A 110 8.91 -0.91 -3.56
C ASN A 110 9.52 -2.05 -2.73
N ILE A 111 8.70 -3.03 -2.34
CA ILE A 111 9.20 -4.26 -1.73
C ILE A 111 10.06 -5.05 -2.71
N GLY A 112 9.68 -5.10 -3.99
CA GLY A 112 10.47 -5.76 -5.04
C GLY A 112 11.90 -5.23 -5.15
N PHE A 113 12.06 -3.91 -5.16
CA PHE A 113 13.39 -3.28 -5.21
C PHE A 113 14.17 -3.42 -3.90
N SER A 114 13.56 -3.14 -2.76
CA SER A 114 14.24 -3.24 -1.46
C SER A 114 14.70 -4.67 -1.15
N SER A 115 13.96 -5.68 -1.60
CA SER A 115 14.28 -7.10 -1.41
C SER A 115 15.19 -7.69 -2.50
N ARG A 116 15.59 -6.91 -3.52
CA ARG A 116 16.35 -7.36 -4.70
C ARG A 116 15.67 -8.43 -5.54
N VAL A 117 14.35 -8.58 -5.40
CA VAL A 117 13.54 -9.33 -6.38
C VAL A 117 13.57 -8.61 -7.73
N LEU A 118 13.47 -7.28 -7.68
CA LEU A 118 13.66 -6.37 -8.81
C LEU A 118 15.00 -5.66 -8.66
N THR A 119 15.72 -5.47 -9.75
CA THR A 119 16.95 -4.66 -9.80
C THR A 119 16.85 -3.63 -10.92
N GLU A 120 17.63 -2.55 -10.84
CA GLU A 120 17.57 -1.46 -11.81
C GLU A 120 17.97 -1.88 -13.23
N GLU A 121 18.74 -2.97 -13.36
CA GLU A 121 19.13 -3.54 -14.65
C GLU A 121 18.01 -4.39 -15.29
N MET A 122 16.94 -4.68 -14.55
CA MET A 122 15.81 -5.44 -15.09
C MET A 122 14.87 -4.54 -15.89
N PHE A 123 14.48 -5.02 -17.05
CA PHE A 123 13.34 -4.46 -17.76
C PHE A 123 12.02 -4.93 -17.11
N ILE A 124 11.25 -3.98 -16.59
CA ILE A 124 10.01 -4.25 -15.85
C ILE A 124 8.81 -4.05 -16.76
N GLU A 125 8.05 -5.12 -17.00
CA GLU A 125 6.79 -5.07 -17.74
C GLU A 125 5.60 -5.13 -16.78
N THR A 126 4.70 -4.16 -16.91
CA THR A 126 3.43 -4.14 -16.17
C THR A 126 2.32 -4.67 -17.06
N LEU A 127 1.46 -5.50 -16.48
CA LEU A 127 0.27 -6.05 -17.13
C LEU A 127 -0.94 -5.63 -16.31
N ASP A 128 -1.65 -4.63 -16.81
CA ASP A 128 -2.93 -4.25 -16.26
C ASP A 128 -4.01 -5.22 -16.73
N ARG A 129 -5.01 -5.40 -15.88
CA ARG A 129 -6.11 -6.35 -16.09
C ARG A 129 -6.84 -6.01 -17.40
N THR A 130 -6.63 -6.79 -18.45
CA THR A 130 -7.49 -6.79 -19.64
C THR A 130 -8.66 -7.75 -19.42
N ALA A 131 -9.81 -7.48 -20.06
CA ALA A 131 -11.05 -8.22 -19.81
C ALA A 131 -11.01 -9.70 -20.25
N ASN A 132 -9.97 -10.14 -20.96
CA ASN A 132 -9.90 -11.46 -21.56
C ASN A 132 -8.52 -12.13 -21.35
N SER A 133 -8.54 -13.32 -20.76
CA SER A 133 -7.34 -14.13 -20.52
C SER A 133 -6.58 -14.50 -21.80
N SER A 134 -7.25 -14.60 -22.96
CA SER A 134 -6.55 -14.87 -24.22
C SER A 134 -5.70 -13.68 -24.66
N GLN A 135 -6.20 -12.45 -24.45
CA GLN A 135 -5.47 -11.22 -24.78
C GLN A 135 -4.23 -11.05 -23.89
N VAL A 136 -4.34 -11.32 -22.59
CA VAL A 136 -3.19 -11.29 -21.66
C VAL A 136 -2.08 -12.24 -22.12
N ARG A 137 -2.44 -13.45 -22.56
CA ARG A 137 -1.46 -14.43 -23.07
C ARG A 137 -0.76 -13.93 -24.33
N ASP A 138 -1.50 -13.39 -25.28
CA ASP A 138 -0.94 -12.90 -26.54
C ASP A 138 -0.02 -11.69 -26.30
N ASP A 139 -0.44 -10.78 -25.41
CA ASP A 139 0.36 -9.63 -24.98
C ASP A 139 1.66 -10.08 -24.29
N LEU A 140 1.59 -11.08 -23.41
CA LEU A 140 2.76 -11.70 -22.77
C LEU A 140 3.73 -12.30 -23.80
N LEU A 141 3.22 -13.08 -24.75
CA LEU A 141 4.04 -13.73 -25.77
C LEU A 141 4.72 -12.70 -26.68
N LYS A 142 3.98 -11.65 -27.08
CA LYS A 142 4.51 -10.57 -27.88
C LYS A 142 5.60 -9.81 -27.14
N LYS A 143 5.37 -9.42 -25.88
CA LYS A 143 6.36 -8.74 -25.03
C LYS A 143 7.60 -9.63 -24.79
N ALA A 144 7.42 -10.90 -24.47
CA ALA A 144 8.52 -11.84 -24.25
C ALA A 144 9.38 -12.04 -25.52
N SER A 145 8.77 -12.06 -26.70
CA SER A 145 9.50 -12.14 -27.97
C SER A 145 10.31 -10.87 -28.26
N GLY A 146 9.79 -9.69 -27.92
CA GLY A 146 10.51 -8.42 -28.04
C GLY A 146 11.73 -8.35 -27.10
N LEU A 147 11.58 -8.84 -25.87
CA LEU A 147 12.67 -8.88 -24.90
C LEU A 147 13.81 -9.82 -25.30
N LYS A 148 13.50 -10.97 -25.92
CA LYS A 148 14.52 -11.86 -26.46
C LYS A 148 15.34 -11.19 -27.56
N LYS A 149 14.69 -10.49 -28.49
CA LYS A 149 15.38 -9.75 -29.55
C LYS A 149 16.26 -8.63 -29.00
N ALA A 150 15.76 -7.87 -28.02
CA ALA A 150 16.54 -6.80 -27.39
C ALA A 150 17.75 -7.36 -26.61
N ALA A 151 17.62 -8.52 -25.96
CA ALA A 151 18.74 -9.17 -25.29
C ALA A 151 19.80 -9.70 -26.27
N GLU A 152 19.37 -10.19 -27.44
CA GLU A 152 20.27 -10.65 -28.52
C GLU A 152 21.01 -9.50 -29.23
N GLU A 153 20.45 -8.28 -29.27
CA GLU A 153 21.11 -7.10 -29.86
C GLU A 153 22.16 -6.45 -28.94
N VAL A 154 22.05 -6.65 -27.62
CA VAL A 154 22.94 -6.04 -26.60
C VAL A 154 24.18 -6.89 -26.33
N ASP A 155 24.14 -8.19 -26.64
CA ASP A 155 25.27 -9.11 -26.54
C ASP A 155 25.48 -9.86 -27.87
N PRO A 156 26.10 -9.21 -28.88
CA PRO A 156 26.46 -9.87 -30.12
C PRO A 156 27.69 -10.71 -29.82
N ALA A 157 27.48 -11.98 -29.48
CA ALA A 157 28.55 -12.98 -29.49
C ALA A 157 29.30 -12.99 -30.84
#